data_AF-A0A829ZWD9-F1
#
_entry.id   AF-A0A829ZWD9-F1
#
_cell.length_a   1.000
_cell.length_b   1.000
_cell.length_c   1.000
_cell.angle_alpha   90.00
_cell.angle_beta   90.00
_cell.angle_gamma   90.00
#
_symmetry.space_group_name_H-M   'P 1'
#
loop_
_entity.id
_entity.type
_entity.pdbx_description
1 polymer ?
#
loop_
_entity_poly.entity_id
_entity_poly.type
_entity_poly.pdbx_seq_one_letter_code
_entity_poly.pdbx_strand_id
1 'polypeptide(L)'
;MDIGESLVGSYFKYVENCKIVVYNCQLEEEQGEIDVIALDQAGERVYLCEVATHLRGMLYGNGNNATLARVEHKIRRALRFAAQNFPERKCIFMLWSPVVSRGLAGGFARLASSFADQGAEVQFIINKEYTARIRRLMEVARQNIKITDEPAFRLLQILEHLR
;
A
#
# COMPACT_ATOMS: atom_id res chain seq x y z
N MET A 1 5.56 12.71 -3.85
CA MET A 1 4.39 11.82 -3.81
C MET A 1 3.91 11.55 -5.21
N ASP A 2 4.05 10.30 -5.66
CA ASP A 2 3.45 9.80 -6.89
C ASP A 2 1.91 9.73 -6.79
N ILE A 3 1.20 9.73 -7.91
CA ILE A 3 -0.27 9.63 -7.91
C ILE A 3 -0.77 8.31 -7.31
N GLY A 4 -0.01 7.22 -7.48
CA GLY A 4 -0.29 5.93 -6.88
C GLY A 4 -0.22 5.97 -5.36
N GLU A 5 0.83 6.56 -4.82
CA GLU A 5 0.97 6.80 -3.38
C GLU A 5 -0.18 7.65 -2.86
N SER A 6 -0.52 8.74 -3.56
CA SER A 6 -1.63 9.63 -3.18
C SER A 6 -2.97 8.88 -3.15
N LEU A 7 -3.23 7.98 -4.10
CA LEU A 7 -4.43 7.11 -4.10
C LEU A 7 -4.46 6.19 -2.87
N VAL A 8 -3.33 5.53 -2.56
CA VAL A 8 -3.24 4.59 -1.43
C VAL A 8 -3.34 5.34 -0.10
N GLY A 9 -2.66 6.46 0.07
CA GLY A 9 -2.76 7.28 1.27
C GLY A 9 -4.17 7.86 1.46
N SER A 10 -4.82 8.29 0.38
CA SER A 10 -6.23 8.71 0.41
C SER A 10 -7.16 7.57 0.86
N TYR A 11 -6.90 6.33 0.44
CA TYR A 11 -7.65 5.17 0.95
C TYR A 11 -7.53 5.04 2.47
N PHE A 12 -6.32 5.09 3.01
CA PHE A 12 -6.14 5.03 4.46
C PHE A 12 -6.79 6.20 5.19
N LYS A 13 -6.66 7.43 4.67
CA LYS A 13 -7.21 8.64 5.28
C LYS A 13 -8.74 8.64 5.29
N TYR A 14 -9.39 8.31 4.17
CA TYR A 14 -10.83 8.52 3.98
C TYR A 14 -11.68 7.26 4.12
N VAL A 15 -11.13 6.08 3.82
CA VAL A 15 -11.87 4.82 3.92
C VAL A 15 -11.59 4.13 5.24
N GLU A 16 -10.31 3.99 5.61
CA GLU A 16 -9.91 3.35 6.87
C GLU A 16 -9.85 4.34 8.05
N ASN A 17 -10.10 5.64 7.82
CA ASN A 17 -10.07 6.71 8.83
C ASN A 17 -8.77 6.74 9.65
N CYS A 18 -7.64 6.43 9.01
CA CYS A 18 -6.32 6.51 9.63
C CYS A 18 -6.01 7.94 10.05
N LYS A 19 -5.50 8.10 11.27
CA LYS A 19 -5.23 9.41 11.88
C LYS A 19 -4.01 10.07 11.26
N ILE A 20 -3.02 9.27 10.88
CA ILE A 20 -1.75 9.72 10.31
C ILE A 20 -1.52 8.94 9.03
N VAL A 21 -1.13 9.67 7.97
CA VAL A 21 -0.63 9.11 6.71
C VAL A 21 0.63 9.88 6.35
N VAL A 22 1.74 9.17 6.17
CA VAL A 22 3.05 9.71 5.80
C VAL A 22 3.48 9.08 4.48
N TYR A 23 4.12 9.86 3.62
CA TYR A 23 4.52 9.46 2.28
C TYR A 23 6.04 9.51 2.13
N ASN A 24 6.59 8.67 1.23
CA ASN A 24 8.01 8.68 0.84
C ASN A 24 8.97 8.66 2.06
N CYS A 25 8.71 7.77 3.02
CA CYS A 25 9.50 7.68 4.24
C CYS A 25 10.87 7.08 3.92
N GLN A 26 11.91 7.91 3.93
CA GLN A 26 13.29 7.49 3.72
C GLN A 26 13.81 6.74 4.95
N LEU A 27 14.58 5.68 4.70
CA LEU A 27 15.20 4.88 5.75
C LEU A 27 16.61 5.40 6.01
N GLU A 28 16.92 5.77 7.25
CA GLU A 28 18.22 6.38 7.61
C GLU A 28 19.37 5.35 7.58
N GLU A 29 19.10 4.12 8.01
CA GLU A 29 20.12 3.08 8.20
C GLU A 29 20.36 2.23 6.95
N GLU A 30 19.51 2.33 5.92
CA GLU A 30 19.62 1.53 4.71
C GLU A 30 19.06 2.25 3.48
N GLN A 31 19.63 2.00 2.30
CA GLN A 31 19.14 2.62 1.07
C GLN A 31 17.72 2.13 0.73
N GLY A 32 16.77 3.05 0.75
CA GLY A 32 15.40 2.81 0.29
C GLY A 32 14.38 3.67 1.02
N GLU A 33 13.13 3.44 0.65
CA GLU A 33 11.99 4.12 1.22
C GLU A 33 10.84 3.15 1.47
N ILE A 34 9.86 3.61 2.25
CA ILE A 34 8.52 3.05 2.36
C ILE A 34 7.55 4.06 1.78
N ASP A 35 6.81 3.65 0.75
CA ASP A 35 6.06 4.58 -0.11
C ASP A 35 4.93 5.29 0.67
N VAL A 36 4.19 4.55 1.50
CA VAL A 36 3.13 5.08 2.38
C VAL A 36 3.17 4.38 3.75
N ILE A 37 3.14 5.14 4.84
CA ILE A 37 2.92 4.63 6.20
C ILE A 37 1.64 5.23 6.75
N ALA A 38 0.74 4.39 7.25
CA ALA A 38 -0.50 4.85 7.88
C ALA A 38 -0.63 4.30 9.30
N LEU A 39 -1.11 5.15 10.22
CA LEU A 39 -1.46 4.78 11.58
C LEU A 39 -2.97 4.83 11.74
N ASP A 40 -3.56 3.73 12.20
CA ASP A 40 -4.99 3.67 12.45
C ASP A 40 -5.45 4.67 13.53
N GLN A 41 -6.77 4.81 13.67
CA GLN A 41 -7.36 5.78 14.59
C GLN A 41 -7.01 5.49 16.07
N ALA A 42 -6.90 4.21 16.42
CA ALA A 42 -6.58 3.76 17.77
C ALA A 42 -5.08 3.89 18.11
N GLY A 43 -4.22 4.01 17.09
CA GLY A 43 -2.76 4.00 17.26
C GLY A 43 -2.17 2.61 17.49
N GLU A 44 -2.95 1.56 17.23
CA GLU A 44 -2.60 0.15 17.48
C GLU A 44 -1.99 -0.50 16.24
N ARG A 45 -2.44 -0.09 15.04
CA ARG A 45 -2.01 -0.69 13.76
C ARG A 45 -1.23 0.29 12.91
N VAL A 46 -0.08 -0.17 12.44
CA VAL A 46 0.76 0.54 11.48
C VAL A 46 0.75 -0.22 10.16
N TYR A 47 0.31 0.43 9.10
CA TYR A 47 0.36 -0.11 7.74
C TYR A 47 1.60 0.44 7.04
N LEU A 48 2.49 -0.44 6.56
CA LEU A 48 3.68 -0.08 5.80
C LEU A 48 3.47 -0.55 4.36
N CYS A 49 3.24 0.39 3.46
CA CYS A 49 2.75 0.11 2.13
C CYS A 49 3.80 0.43 1.07
N GLU A 50 4.01 -0.54 0.19
CA GLU A 50 4.71 -0.35 -1.08
C GLU A 50 3.68 -0.27 -2.20
N VAL A 51 3.91 0.64 -3.14
CA VAL A 51 2.95 1.00 -4.19
C VAL A 51 3.60 0.82 -5.56
N ALA A 52 2.99 -0.02 -6.39
CA ALA A 52 3.47 -0.30 -7.75
C ALA A 52 2.29 -0.23 -8.74
N THR A 53 2.10 0.93 -9.38
CA THR A 53 0.95 1.24 -10.26
C THR A 53 1.15 0.88 -11.73
N HIS A 54 2.03 -0.08 -12.05
CA HIS A 54 2.28 -0.49 -13.44
C HIS A 54 1.05 -1.13 -14.11
N LEU A 55 0.51 -0.47 -15.13
CA LEU A 55 -0.69 -0.94 -15.85
C LEU A 55 -0.43 -2.09 -16.83
N ARG A 56 0.82 -2.29 -17.24
CA ARG A 56 1.24 -3.42 -18.10
C ARG A 56 1.58 -4.68 -17.32
N GLY A 57 1.33 -4.69 -16.01
CA GLY A 57 1.72 -5.75 -15.11
C GLY A 57 2.99 -5.43 -14.34
N MET A 58 3.01 -5.80 -13.06
CA MET A 58 4.19 -5.68 -12.20
C MET A 58 5.25 -6.72 -12.58
N LEU A 59 6.41 -6.26 -13.02
CA LEU A 59 7.60 -7.08 -13.28
C LEU A 59 8.86 -6.27 -12.92
N TYR A 60 9.72 -6.86 -12.10
CA TYR A 60 11.07 -6.37 -11.87
C TYR A 60 12.09 -7.32 -12.48
N GLY A 61 13.07 -6.76 -13.21
CA GLY A 61 14.13 -7.53 -13.84
C GLY A 61 13.60 -8.57 -14.83
N ASN A 62 14.23 -9.75 -14.84
CA ASN A 62 14.01 -10.78 -15.85
C ASN A 62 12.95 -11.82 -15.44
N GLY A 63 11.83 -11.38 -14.84
CA GLY A 63 10.64 -12.22 -14.66
C GLY A 63 10.13 -12.34 -13.21
N ASN A 64 9.22 -13.29 -13.01
CA ASN A 64 8.48 -13.44 -11.75
C ASN A 64 9.39 -13.71 -10.55
N ASN A 65 10.42 -14.54 -10.69
CA ASN A 65 11.33 -14.85 -9.57
C ASN A 65 12.12 -13.64 -9.09
N ALA A 66 12.63 -12.83 -10.03
CA ALA A 66 13.31 -11.57 -9.70
C ALA A 66 12.35 -10.57 -9.03
N THR A 67 11.10 -10.55 -9.50
CA THR A 67 10.04 -9.73 -8.88
C THR A 67 9.73 -10.17 -7.46
N LEU A 68 9.58 -11.46 -7.21
CA LEU A 68 9.33 -12.03 -5.88
C LEU A 68 10.49 -11.75 -4.94
N ALA A 69 11.74 -11.96 -5.36
CA ALA A 69 12.92 -11.69 -4.55
C ALA A 69 13.01 -10.20 -4.15
N ARG A 70 12.71 -9.29 -5.09
CA ARG A 70 12.71 -7.85 -4.79
C ARG A 70 11.60 -7.45 -3.81
N VAL A 71 10.41 -8.02 -3.97
CA VAL A 71 9.28 -7.78 -3.06
C VAL A 71 9.58 -8.36 -1.67
N GLU A 72 10.15 -9.57 -1.59
CA GLU A 72 10.60 -10.15 -0.33
C GLU A 72 11.63 -9.26 0.37
N HIS A 73 12.59 -8.71 -0.37
CA HIS A 73 13.56 -7.77 0.18
C HIS A 73 12.87 -6.52 0.75
N LYS A 74 11.90 -5.94 0.02
CA LYS A 74 11.10 -4.80 0.50
C LYS A 74 10.30 -5.14 1.77
N ILE A 75 9.69 -6.33 1.84
CA ILE A 75 8.98 -6.80 3.05
C ILE A 75 9.94 -6.84 4.23
N ARG A 76 11.07 -7.54 4.10
CA ARG A 76 12.05 -7.67 5.20
C ARG A 76 12.56 -6.32 5.67
N ARG A 77 12.74 -5.39 4.73
CA ARG A 77 13.12 -4.00 4.99
C ARG A 77 12.10 -3.28 5.85
N ALA A 78 10.85 -3.26 5.41
CA ALA A 78 9.76 -2.64 6.14
C ALA A 78 9.54 -3.27 7.52
N LEU A 79 9.70 -4.60 7.65
CA LEU A 79 9.59 -5.28 8.94
C LEU A 79 10.70 -4.90 9.93
N ARG A 80 11.94 -4.71 9.45
CA ARG A 80 13.04 -4.19 10.30
C ARG A 80 12.74 -2.78 10.78
N PHE A 81 12.37 -1.90 9.86
CA PHE A 81 11.97 -0.54 10.19
C PHE A 81 10.82 -0.52 11.21
N ALA A 82 9.81 -1.37 11.01
CA ALA A 82 8.67 -1.51 11.92
C ALA A 82 9.10 -1.99 13.31
N ALA A 83 9.98 -2.99 13.40
CA ALA A 83 10.47 -3.50 14.67
C ALA A 83 11.27 -2.44 15.47
N GLN A 84 12.02 -1.58 14.79
CA GLN A 84 12.79 -0.50 15.42
C GLN A 84 11.90 0.66 15.89
N ASN A 85 10.93 1.07 15.06
CA ASN A 85 10.17 2.30 15.28
C ASN A 85 8.81 2.08 15.96
N PHE A 86 8.27 0.86 15.86
CA PHE A 86 6.94 0.51 16.36
C PHE A 86 6.90 -0.85 17.10
N PRO A 87 7.81 -1.11 18.06
CA PRO A 87 7.97 -2.43 18.68
C PRO A 87 6.71 -2.95 19.40
N GLU A 88 5.86 -2.05 19.90
CA GLU A 88 4.65 -2.40 20.65
C GLU A 88 3.37 -2.39 19.80
N ARG A 89 3.48 -2.14 18.49
CA ARG A 89 2.32 -1.99 17.60
C ARG A 89 2.19 -3.16 16.64
N LYS A 90 0.95 -3.42 16.24
CA LYS A 90 0.67 -4.40 15.19
C LYS A 90 1.04 -3.80 13.84
N CYS A 91 2.14 -4.28 13.26
CA CYS A 91 2.63 -3.80 11.97
C CYS A 91 2.19 -4.74 10.84
N ILE A 92 1.66 -4.16 9.77
CA ILE A 92 1.14 -4.89 8.60
C ILE A 92 1.84 -4.35 7.37
N PHE A 93 2.61 -5.20 6.69
CA PHE A 93 3.15 -4.85 5.40
C PHE A 93 2.09 -5.02 4.31
N MET A 94 2.01 -4.09 3.37
CA MET A 94 1.13 -4.19 2.21
C MET A 94 1.85 -3.88 0.91
N LEU A 95 1.57 -4.65 -0.14
CA LEU A 95 1.90 -4.27 -1.52
C LEU A 95 0.62 -3.95 -2.28
N TRP A 96 0.57 -2.77 -2.88
CA TRP A 96 -0.54 -2.28 -3.68
C TRP A 96 -0.19 -2.27 -5.17
N SER A 97 -0.93 -3.02 -5.99
CA SER A 97 -0.71 -3.01 -7.45
C SER A 97 -1.97 -3.33 -8.25
N PRO A 98 -2.34 -2.53 -9.27
CA PRO A 98 -3.56 -2.75 -10.02
C PRO A 98 -3.51 -3.99 -10.91
N VAL A 99 -2.34 -4.34 -11.46
CA VAL A 99 -2.19 -5.40 -12.46
C VAL A 99 -1.02 -6.32 -12.11
N VAL A 100 -1.33 -7.57 -11.78
CA VAL A 100 -0.36 -8.62 -11.45
C VAL A 100 -0.74 -9.91 -12.18
N SER A 101 0.23 -10.52 -12.86
CA SER A 101 0.01 -11.77 -13.59
C SER A 101 -0.40 -12.92 -12.66
N ARG A 102 -1.15 -13.92 -13.17
CA ARG A 102 -1.59 -15.08 -12.35
C ARG A 102 -0.41 -15.82 -11.72
N GLY A 103 0.68 -16.01 -12.47
CA GLY A 103 1.88 -16.67 -11.97
C GLY A 103 2.53 -15.92 -10.82
N LEU A 104 2.63 -14.59 -10.93
CA LEU A 104 3.19 -13.75 -9.88
C LEU A 104 2.27 -13.67 -8.65
N ALA A 105 0.95 -13.56 -8.86
CA ALA A 105 -0.03 -13.58 -7.77
C ALA A 105 0.04 -14.86 -6.94
N GLY A 106 0.22 -16.03 -7.58
CA GLY A 106 0.44 -17.29 -6.87
C GLY A 106 1.75 -17.31 -6.07
N GLY A 107 2.79 -16.63 -6.56
CA GLY A 107 4.04 -16.44 -5.83
C GLY A 107 3.86 -15.54 -4.60
N PHE A 108 3.12 -14.44 -4.72
CA PHE A 108 2.80 -13.56 -3.61
C PHE A 108 1.99 -14.26 -2.52
N ALA A 109 1.02 -15.11 -2.89
CA ALA A 109 0.28 -15.91 -1.91
C ALA A 109 1.21 -16.80 -1.06
N ARG A 110 2.14 -17.51 -1.70
CA ARG A 110 3.13 -18.33 -0.99
C ARG A 110 4.07 -17.49 -0.13
N LEU A 111 4.48 -16.33 -0.62
CA LEU A 111 5.34 -15.41 0.12
C LEU A 111 4.65 -14.89 1.39
N ALA A 112 3.39 -14.48 1.29
CA ALA A 112 2.58 -14.07 2.44
C ALA A 112 2.48 -15.20 3.48
N SER A 113 2.20 -16.44 3.06
CA SER A 113 2.15 -17.60 3.96
C SER A 113 3.49 -17.80 4.68
N SER A 114 4.62 -17.73 3.97
CA SER A 114 5.95 -17.90 4.58
C SER A 114 6.25 -16.84 5.65
N PHE A 115 5.82 -15.59 5.46
CA PHE A 115 5.97 -14.55 6.47
C PHE A 115 4.99 -14.72 7.64
N ALA A 116 3.76 -15.18 7.37
CA ALA A 116 2.78 -15.49 8.41
C ALA A 116 3.27 -16.60 9.34
N ASP A 117 3.93 -17.63 8.82
CA ASP A 117 4.56 -18.70 9.61
C ASP A 117 5.68 -18.17 10.53
N GLN A 118 6.27 -17.02 10.19
CA GLN A 118 7.26 -16.29 11.00
C GLN A 118 6.63 -15.24 11.92
N GLY A 119 5.30 -15.17 11.99
CA GLY A 119 4.56 -14.22 12.83
C GLY A 119 4.42 -12.81 12.23
N ALA A 120 4.78 -12.60 10.95
CA ALA A 120 4.66 -11.31 10.29
C ALA A 120 3.40 -11.24 9.40
N GLU A 121 2.65 -10.13 9.49
CA GLU A 121 1.45 -9.93 8.68
C GLU A 121 1.78 -9.21 7.36
N VAL A 122 1.54 -9.90 6.24
CA VAL A 122 1.83 -9.42 4.88
C VAL A 122 0.56 -9.55 4.03
N GLN A 123 0.12 -8.45 3.43
CA GLN A 123 -1.07 -8.41 2.57
C GLN A 123 -0.76 -7.94 1.16
N PHE A 124 -1.30 -8.64 0.16
CA PHE A 124 -1.15 -8.30 -1.26
C PHE A 124 -2.45 -7.76 -1.82
N ILE A 125 -2.47 -6.45 -2.06
CA ILE A 125 -3.64 -5.70 -2.50
C ILE A 125 -3.53 -5.54 -4.01
N ILE A 126 -3.93 -6.61 -4.69
CA ILE A 126 -3.66 -6.79 -6.11
C ILE A 126 -4.93 -7.04 -6.92
N ASN A 127 -4.91 -6.68 -8.21
CA ASN A 127 -5.95 -7.01 -9.17
C ASN A 127 -7.36 -6.59 -8.70
N LYS A 128 -8.25 -7.56 -8.48
CA LYS A 128 -9.65 -7.33 -8.05
C LYS A 128 -9.73 -6.67 -6.68
N GLU A 129 -8.83 -7.02 -5.75
CA GLU A 129 -8.82 -6.43 -4.41
C GLU A 129 -8.41 -4.95 -4.48
N TYR A 130 -7.36 -4.64 -5.25
CA TYR A 130 -6.99 -3.25 -5.55
C TYR A 130 -8.18 -2.48 -6.14
N THR A 131 -8.83 -3.06 -7.15
CA THR A 131 -10.00 -2.45 -7.80
C THR A 131 -11.14 -2.19 -6.82
N ALA A 132 -11.43 -3.15 -5.93
CA ALA A 132 -12.47 -3.00 -4.93
C ALA A 132 -12.18 -1.85 -3.96
N ARG A 133 -10.92 -1.71 -3.52
CA ARG A 133 -10.52 -0.63 -2.61
C ARG A 133 -10.58 0.75 -3.26
N ILE A 134 -10.11 0.88 -4.49
CA ILE A 134 -10.23 2.14 -5.24
C ILE A 134 -11.70 2.51 -5.47
N ARG A 135 -12.58 1.54 -5.76
CA ARG A 135 -14.02 1.81 -5.88
C ARG A 135 -14.65 2.31 -4.58
N ARG A 136 -14.25 1.75 -3.43
CA ARG A 136 -14.70 2.26 -2.12
C ARG A 136 -14.22 3.71 -1.91
N LEU A 137 -12.98 4.02 -2.28
CA LEU A 137 -12.46 5.39 -2.21
C LEU A 137 -13.26 6.34 -3.11
N MET A 138 -13.60 5.93 -4.33
CA MET A 138 -14.46 6.70 -5.24
C MET A 138 -15.84 6.96 -4.65
N GLU A 139 -16.48 5.96 -4.04
CA GLU A 139 -17.78 6.14 -3.38
C GLU A 139 -17.69 7.16 -2.23
N VAL A 140 -16.64 7.11 -1.41
CA VAL A 140 -16.42 8.10 -0.36
C VAL A 140 -16.16 9.49 -0.95
N ALA A 141 -15.41 9.59 -2.06
CA ALA A 141 -15.17 10.86 -2.76
C ALA A 141 -16.45 11.46 -3.36
N ARG A 142 -17.37 10.62 -3.84
CA ARG A 142 -18.68 11.03 -4.33
C ARG A 142 -19.55 11.65 -3.24
N GLN A 143 -19.48 11.12 -2.02
CA GLN A 143 -20.30 11.62 -0.90
C GLN A 143 -19.64 12.81 -0.17
N ASN A 144 -18.32 12.89 -0.19
CA ASN A 144 -17.57 13.93 0.50
C ASN A 144 -17.23 15.08 -0.45
N ILE A 145 -17.95 16.21 -0.35
CA ILE A 145 -17.72 17.40 -1.18
C ILE A 145 -16.76 18.42 -0.56
N LYS A 146 -16.24 18.17 0.64
CA LYS A 146 -15.32 19.10 1.31
C LYS A 146 -14.00 19.12 0.56
N ILE A 147 -13.47 20.33 0.32
CA ILE A 147 -12.16 20.50 -0.30
C ILE A 147 -11.10 19.82 0.59
N THR A 148 -10.15 19.15 -0.05
CA THR A 148 -8.99 18.52 0.56
C THR A 148 -7.71 18.90 -0.17
N ASP A 149 -6.59 18.80 0.53
CA ASP A 149 -5.23 18.90 0.00
C ASP A 149 -4.70 17.59 -0.59
N GLU A 150 -5.41 16.47 -0.42
CA GLU A 150 -5.02 15.16 -0.99
C GLU A 150 -5.28 15.12 -2.50
N PRO A 151 -4.24 15.14 -3.37
CA PRO A 151 -4.43 15.33 -4.81
C PRO A 151 -5.27 14.26 -5.48
N ALA A 152 -5.03 12.98 -5.18
CA ALA A 152 -5.79 11.89 -5.76
C ALA A 152 -7.25 11.91 -5.31
N PHE A 153 -7.51 12.09 -4.01
CA PHE A 153 -8.89 12.17 -3.53
C PHE A 153 -9.62 13.38 -4.12
N ARG A 154 -8.95 14.53 -4.23
CA ARG A 154 -9.53 15.72 -4.85
C ARG A 154 -9.87 15.49 -6.32
N LEU A 155 -9.00 14.82 -7.05
CA LEU A 155 -9.27 14.43 -8.44
C LEU A 155 -10.51 13.53 -8.52
N LEU A 156 -10.62 12.52 -7.65
CA LEU A 156 -11.80 11.64 -7.61
C LEU A 156 -13.08 12.42 -7.30
N GLN A 157 -13.06 13.32 -6.30
CA GLN A 157 -14.20 14.19 -6.01
C GLN A 157 -14.67 14.97 -7.25
N ILE A 158 -13.72 15.54 -8.01
CA ILE A 158 -14.04 16.30 -9.23
C ILE A 158 -14.66 15.38 -10.27
N LEU A 159 -14.04 14.23 -10.55
CA LEU A 159 -14.51 13.28 -11.56
C LEU A 159 -15.91 12.74 -11.26
N GLU A 160 -16.24 12.48 -9.99
CA GLU A 160 -17.55 11.99 -9.55
C GLU A 160 -18.68 13.06 -9.64
N HIS A 161 -18.33 14.33 -9.86
CA HIS A 161 -19.28 15.46 -9.90
C HIS A 161 -19.30 16.22 -11.24
N LEU A 162 -18.63 15.70 -12.28
CA LEU A 162 -18.76 16.23 -13.63
C LEU A 162 -20.20 16.03 -14.16
N ARG A 163 -20.66 16.94 -15.01
CA ARG A 163 -22.03 16.97 -15.58
C ARG A 163 -22.03 16.64 -17.06
#